data_AF-A0A963UDC2-F1
#
_entry.id   AF-A0A963UDC2-F1
#
_cell.length_a   1.000
_cell.length_b   1.000
_cell.length_c   1.000
_cell.angle_alpha   90.00
_cell.angle_beta   90.00
_cell.angle_gamma   90.00
#
_symmetry.space_group_name_H-M   'P 1'
#
loop_
_entity.id
_entity.type
_entity.pdbx_description
1 polymer ?
#
loop_
_entity_poly.entity_id
_entity_poly.type
_entity_poly.pdbx_seq_one_letter_code
_entity_poly.pdbx_strand_id
1 'polypeptide(L)'
;MDRITHARVLKIALPIVLSNATVPLIGAVDTGVVGQMGQAAPIGAVGVGAVILAAIYWIFGFLRMGTSGLVAQSHGARDPAETGAILMRALLIGLAAGTVFVILHRMLFALGFAIAPASEEVEALATRYLSIRVWGAPATIALYAVTGWLIAVERTRAVLVLQLWINGLNVG
;
A
#
# COMPACT_ATOMS: atom_id res chain seq x y z
N MET A 1 -20.40 -4.48 -27.91
CA MET A 1 -20.05 -3.98 -26.55
C MET A 1 -20.95 -4.70 -25.57
N ASP A 2 -20.40 -5.52 -24.68
CA ASP A 2 -21.21 -6.17 -23.63
C ASP A 2 -21.91 -5.09 -22.80
N ARG A 3 -23.24 -5.19 -22.68
CA ARG A 3 -24.05 -4.24 -21.91
C ARG A 3 -23.52 -4.15 -20.48
N ILE A 4 -23.40 -2.93 -19.98
CA ILE A 4 -23.10 -2.68 -18.56
C ILE A 4 -24.33 -3.15 -17.77
N THR A 5 -24.15 -4.18 -16.94
CA THR A 5 -25.20 -4.74 -16.07
C THR A 5 -24.80 -4.59 -14.61
N HIS A 6 -25.78 -4.48 -13.71
CA HIS A 6 -25.52 -4.46 -12.27
C HIS A 6 -24.71 -5.68 -11.80
N ALA A 7 -24.99 -6.85 -12.38
CA ALA A 7 -24.25 -8.08 -12.09
C ALA A 7 -22.76 -7.97 -12.45
N ARG A 8 -22.43 -7.37 -13.61
CA ARG A 8 -21.03 -7.15 -14.01
C ARG A 8 -20.34 -6.15 -13.10
N VAL A 9 -20.99 -5.04 -12.77
CA VAL A 9 -20.46 -4.02 -11.84
C VAL A 9 -20.17 -4.66 -10.48
N LEU A 10 -21.12 -5.44 -9.94
CA LEU A 10 -20.96 -6.10 -8.65
C LEU A 10 -19.81 -7.12 -8.65
N LYS A 11 -19.66 -7.89 -9.73
CA LYS A 11 -18.56 -8.86 -9.90
C LYS A 11 -17.18 -8.21 -9.86
N ILE A 12 -17.07 -6.97 -10.33
CA ILE A 12 -15.83 -6.17 -10.31
C ILE A 12 -15.64 -5.50 -8.95
N ALA A 13 -16.69 -4.86 -8.42
CA ALA A 13 -16.64 -4.04 -7.21
C ALA A 13 -16.44 -4.87 -5.93
N LEU A 14 -17.12 -6.02 -5.79
CA LEU A 14 -17.09 -6.81 -4.56
C LEU A 14 -15.67 -7.24 -4.14
N PRO A 15 -14.82 -7.80 -5.03
CA PRO A 15 -13.43 -8.11 -4.67
C PRO A 15 -12.61 -6.88 -4.29
N ILE A 16 -12.85 -5.72 -4.91
CA ILE A 16 -12.15 -4.46 -4.58
C ILE A 16 -12.54 -3.99 -3.18
N VAL A 17 -13.85 -4.00 -2.86
CA VAL A 17 -14.36 -3.61 -1.54
C VAL A 17 -13.76 -4.51 -0.46
N LEU A 18 -13.80 -5.83 -0.67
CA LEU A 18 -13.21 -6.79 0.26
C LEU A 18 -11.70 -6.57 0.41
N SER A 19 -10.98 -6.34 -0.68
CA SER A 19 -9.54 -6.06 -0.64
C SER A 19 -9.25 -4.80 0.19
N ASN A 20 -9.93 -3.69 -0.05
CA ASN A 20 -9.74 -2.47 0.74
C ASN A 20 -10.11 -2.65 2.22
N ALA A 21 -11.14 -3.47 2.52
CA ALA A 21 -11.53 -3.77 3.89
C ALA A 21 -10.43 -4.53 4.68
N THR A 22 -9.50 -5.19 3.99
CA THR A 22 -8.36 -5.86 4.65
C THR A 22 -7.16 -4.95 4.90
N VAL A 23 -7.13 -3.73 4.37
CA VAL A 23 -5.99 -2.80 4.58
C VAL A 23 -5.81 -2.44 6.06
N PRO A 24 -6.87 -2.13 6.84
CA PRO A 24 -6.74 -1.83 8.26
C PRO A 24 -6.30 -3.03 9.12
N LEU A 25 -6.41 -4.27 8.60
CA LEU A 25 -6.11 -5.47 9.38
C LEU A 25 -4.63 -5.54 9.76
N ILE A 26 -3.73 -5.11 8.88
CA ILE A 26 -2.28 -5.08 9.15
C ILE A 26 -1.99 -4.28 10.44
N GLY A 27 -2.53 -3.07 10.54
CA GLY A 27 -2.34 -2.22 11.72
C GLY A 27 -3.04 -2.76 12.97
N ALA A 28 -4.22 -3.38 12.81
CA ALA A 28 -4.94 -4.00 13.91
C ALA A 28 -4.18 -5.20 14.49
N VAL A 29 -3.59 -6.04 13.64
CA VAL A 29 -2.76 -7.19 14.04
C VAL A 29 -1.50 -6.71 14.75
N ASP A 30 -0.77 -5.74 14.18
CA ASP A 30 0.42 -5.16 14.80
C ASP A 30 0.11 -4.63 16.21
N THR A 31 -1.00 -3.90 16.34
CA THR A 31 -1.47 -3.35 17.63
C THR A 31 -1.86 -4.45 18.61
N GLY A 32 -2.55 -5.49 18.15
CA GLY A 32 -2.97 -6.62 18.98
C GLY A 32 -1.80 -7.44 19.51
N VAL A 33 -0.79 -7.70 18.67
CA VAL A 33 0.43 -8.45 19.04
C VAL A 33 1.25 -7.66 20.05
N VAL A 34 1.52 -6.39 19.76
CA VAL A 34 2.30 -5.54 20.68
C VAL A 34 1.53 -5.23 21.97
N GLY A 35 0.20 -5.17 21.91
CA GLY A 35 -0.66 -4.99 23.08
C GLY A 35 -0.54 -6.09 24.13
N GLN A 36 -0.11 -7.31 23.75
CA GLN A 36 0.15 -8.39 24.70
C GLN A 36 1.32 -8.11 25.65
N MET A 37 2.15 -7.11 25.36
CA MET A 37 3.26 -6.70 26.25
C MET A 37 2.79 -5.94 27.50
N GLY A 38 1.51 -5.53 27.57
CA GLY A 38 0.94 -4.83 28.73
C GLY A 38 1.49 -3.42 28.97
N GLN A 39 2.24 -2.86 28.01
CA GLN A 39 2.86 -1.54 28.09
C GLN A 39 2.25 -0.59 27.05
N ALA A 40 2.01 0.66 27.45
CA ALA A 40 1.42 1.67 26.57
C ALA A 40 2.40 2.19 25.51
N ALA A 41 3.70 2.31 25.84
CA ALA A 41 4.69 2.89 24.94
C ALA A 41 4.88 2.09 23.63
N PRO A 42 4.98 0.74 23.64
CA PRO A 42 5.02 -0.06 22.41
C PRO A 42 3.78 0.11 21.51
N ILE A 43 2.58 0.21 22.11
CA ILE A 43 1.33 0.45 21.34
C ILE A 43 1.38 1.83 20.68
N GLY A 44 1.78 2.86 21.44
CA GLY A 44 1.97 4.21 20.92
C GLY A 44 2.98 4.27 19.77
N ALA A 45 4.07 3.51 19.89
CA ALA A 45 5.12 3.45 18.88
C ALA A 45 4.63 2.84 17.56
N VAL A 46 3.88 1.73 17.61
CA VAL A 46 3.24 1.14 16.43
C VAL A 46 2.22 2.10 15.82
N GLY A 47 1.40 2.75 16.65
CA GLY A 47 0.38 3.69 16.19
C GLY A 47 0.97 4.89 15.44
N VAL A 48 1.91 5.61 16.05
CA VAL A 48 2.58 6.76 15.42
C VAL A 48 3.36 6.33 14.19
N GLY A 49 4.11 5.22 14.27
CA GLY A 49 4.86 4.68 13.13
C GLY A 49 3.96 4.31 11.95
N ALA A 50 2.81 3.67 12.20
CA ALA A 50 1.83 3.33 11.17
C ALA A 50 1.25 4.58 10.50
N VAL A 51 0.93 5.63 11.26
CA VAL A 51 0.42 6.89 10.72
C VAL A 51 1.47 7.58 9.84
N ILE A 52 2.74 7.63 10.29
CA ILE A 52 3.84 8.21 9.51
C ILE A 52 4.01 7.47 8.18
N LEU A 53 4.07 6.13 8.20
CA LEU A 53 4.18 5.34 6.97
C LEU A 53 2.96 5.52 6.06
N ALA A 54 1.75 5.50 6.63
CA ALA A 54 0.53 5.67 5.86
C ALA A 54 0.50 7.03 5.15
N ALA A 55 0.88 8.11 5.85
CA ALA A 55 0.96 9.44 5.27
C ALA A 55 1.96 9.52 4.11
N ILE A 56 3.15 8.93 4.28
CA ILE A 56 4.18 8.89 3.23
C ILE A 56 3.71 8.06 2.04
N TYR A 57 3.16 6.86 2.28
CA TYR A 57 2.68 5.98 1.21
C TYR A 57 1.49 6.56 0.45
N TRP A 58 0.66 7.36 1.11
CA TRP A 58 -0.48 8.01 0.47
C TRP A 58 -0.06 8.96 -0.67
N ILE A 59 1.11 9.60 -0.57
CA ILE A 59 1.67 10.45 -1.64
C ILE A 59 1.83 9.65 -2.93
N PHE A 60 2.19 8.37 -2.84
CA PHE A 60 2.39 7.49 -4.00
C PHE A 60 1.08 6.86 -4.52
N GLY A 61 -0.07 7.18 -3.92
CA GLY A 61 -1.38 6.69 -4.35
C GLY A 61 -1.72 7.06 -5.80
N PHE A 62 -1.07 8.11 -6.35
CA PHE A 62 -1.21 8.48 -7.76
C PHE A 62 -0.79 7.35 -8.71
N LEU A 63 0.16 6.48 -8.33
CA LEU A 63 0.57 5.35 -9.17
C LEU A 63 -0.61 4.42 -9.45
N ARG A 64 -1.48 4.20 -8.45
CA ARG A 64 -2.68 3.38 -8.63
C ARG A 64 -3.65 4.03 -9.61
N MET A 65 -4.05 5.27 -9.34
CA MET A 65 -5.05 5.97 -10.16
C MET A 65 -4.54 6.27 -11.58
N GLY A 66 -3.29 6.73 -11.71
CA GLY A 66 -2.65 7.03 -12.99
C GLY A 66 -2.47 5.79 -13.86
N THR A 67 -1.98 4.69 -13.28
CA THR A 67 -1.84 3.41 -14.00
C THR A 67 -3.21 2.88 -14.41
N SER A 68 -4.21 2.91 -13.52
CA SER A 68 -5.56 2.46 -13.87
C SER A 68 -6.14 3.19 -15.08
N GLY A 69 -6.02 4.52 -15.11
CA GLY A 69 -6.58 5.34 -16.18
C GLY A 69 -5.93 5.07 -17.54
N LEU A 70 -4.59 5.07 -17.59
CA LEU A 70 -3.85 4.81 -18.82
C LEU A 70 -4.07 3.38 -19.33
N VAL A 71 -4.02 2.39 -18.43
CA VAL A 71 -4.23 0.98 -18.79
C VAL A 71 -5.66 0.75 -19.29
N ALA A 72 -6.67 1.37 -18.69
CA ALA A 72 -8.06 1.21 -19.12
C ALA A 72 -8.27 1.71 -20.55
N GLN A 73 -7.60 2.80 -20.94
CA GLN A 73 -7.64 3.33 -22.31
C GLN A 73 -7.02 2.34 -23.30
N SER A 74 -5.79 1.87 -23.05
CA SER A 74 -5.11 0.90 -23.92
C SER A 74 -5.83 -0.45 -23.96
N HIS A 75 -6.37 -0.90 -22.82
CA HIS A 75 -7.15 -2.13 -22.74
C HIS A 75 -8.45 -2.02 -23.55
N GLY A 76 -9.15 -0.89 -23.48
CA GLY A 76 -10.31 -0.59 -24.32
C GLY A 76 -9.98 -0.52 -25.81
N ALA A 77 -8.79 -0.05 -26.16
CA ALA A 77 -8.26 -0.03 -27.52
C ALA A 77 -7.74 -1.40 -28.02
N ARG A 78 -7.79 -2.44 -27.17
CA ARG A 78 -7.27 -3.79 -27.45
C ARG A 78 -5.77 -3.82 -27.80
N ASP A 79 -5.00 -2.97 -27.11
CA ASP A 79 -3.53 -2.93 -27.22
C ASP A 79 -2.86 -3.57 -26.00
N PRO A 80 -2.66 -4.90 -26.00
CA PRO A 80 -2.02 -5.59 -24.87
C PRO A 80 -0.54 -5.22 -24.70
N ALA A 81 0.13 -4.79 -25.77
CA ALA A 81 1.53 -4.39 -25.71
C ALA A 81 1.67 -3.10 -24.90
N GLU A 82 0.83 -2.09 -25.18
CA GLU A 82 0.87 -0.83 -24.44
C GLU A 82 0.38 -1.01 -23.00
N THR A 83 -0.64 -1.84 -22.75
CA THR A 83 -1.03 -2.20 -21.38
C THR A 83 0.14 -2.79 -20.57
N GLY A 84 0.99 -3.63 -21.18
CA GLY A 84 2.20 -4.15 -20.55
C GLY A 84 3.29 -3.09 -20.37
N ALA A 85 3.50 -2.23 -21.37
CA ALA A 85 4.48 -1.16 -21.31
C ALA A 85 4.17 -0.14 -20.19
N ILE A 86 2.89 0.23 -20.02
CA ILE A 86 2.45 1.10 -18.92
C ILE A 86 2.76 0.47 -17.56
N LEU A 87 2.49 -0.83 -17.38
CA LEU A 87 2.84 -1.54 -16.14
C LEU A 87 4.34 -1.48 -15.86
N MET A 88 5.18 -1.76 -16.86
CA MET A 88 6.64 -1.73 -16.68
C MET A 88 7.13 -0.33 -16.29
N ARG A 89 6.66 0.72 -16.96
CA ARG A 89 7.01 2.11 -16.63
C ARG A 89 6.58 2.45 -15.20
N ALA A 90 5.35 2.10 -14.81
CA ALA A 90 4.82 2.38 -13.49
C ALA A 90 5.53 1.59 -12.38
N LEU A 91 5.92 0.33 -12.64
CA LEU A 91 6.75 -0.47 -11.73
C LEU A 91 8.13 0.15 -11.53
N LEU A 92 8.79 0.57 -12.61
CA LEU A 92 10.10 1.22 -12.54
C LEU A 92 10.02 2.52 -11.72
N ILE A 93 8.99 3.33 -11.95
CA ILE A 93 8.75 4.56 -11.16
C ILE A 93 8.53 4.21 -9.69
N GLY A 94 7.68 3.21 -9.39
CA GLY A 94 7.37 2.83 -8.02
C GLY A 94 8.57 2.26 -7.26
N LEU A 95 9.36 1.41 -7.90
CA LEU A 95 10.59 0.87 -7.33
C LEU A 95 11.62 1.97 -7.10
N ALA A 96 11.86 2.84 -8.08
CA ALA A 96 12.78 3.96 -7.93
C ALA A 96 12.34 4.92 -6.81
N ALA A 97 11.06 5.28 -6.77
CA ALA A 97 10.49 6.14 -5.73
C ALA A 97 10.62 5.52 -4.34
N GLY A 98 10.36 4.23 -4.20
CA GLY A 98 10.53 3.53 -2.93
C GLY A 98 11.99 3.36 -2.53
N THR A 99 12.91 3.17 -3.47
CA THR A 99 14.35 3.19 -3.17
C THR A 99 14.80 4.57 -2.69
N VAL A 100 14.34 5.65 -3.35
CA VAL A 100 14.60 7.02 -2.88
C VAL A 100 14.04 7.23 -1.48
N PHE A 101 12.84 6.72 -1.20
CA PHE A 101 12.27 6.78 0.13
C PHE A 101 13.13 6.03 1.17
N VAL A 102 13.63 4.82 0.86
CA VAL A 102 14.56 4.09 1.72
C VAL A 102 15.84 4.90 1.97
N ILE A 103 16.40 5.58 0.97
CA ILE A 103 17.59 6.42 1.16
C ILE A 103 17.30 7.61 2.09
N LEU A 104 16.14 8.25 1.92
CA LEU A 104 15.76 9.47 2.64
C LEU A 104 15.02 9.22 3.97
N HIS A 105 14.84 7.95 4.37
CA HIS A 105 13.91 7.59 5.45
C HIS A 105 14.20 8.30 6.78
N ARG A 106 15.47 8.46 7.16
CA ARG A 106 15.84 9.11 8.42
C ARG A 106 15.34 10.55 8.51
N MET A 107 15.51 11.30 7.42
CA MET A 107 15.04 12.69 7.32
C MET A 107 13.52 12.75 7.36
N LEU A 108 12.85 11.84 6.65
CA LEU A 108 11.40 11.80 6.57
C LEU A 108 10.74 11.38 7.89
N PHE A 109 11.35 10.44 8.63
CA PHE A 109 10.87 10.05 9.95
C PHE A 109 11.12 11.14 10.99
N ALA A 110 12.28 11.82 10.94
CA ALA A 110 12.52 12.99 11.79
C ALA A 110 11.49 14.10 11.55
N LEU A 111 11.14 14.36 10.29
CA LEU A 111 10.05 15.29 9.95
C LEU A 111 8.70 14.80 10.49
N GLY A 112 8.42 13.50 10.38
CA GLY A 112 7.22 12.88 10.93
C GLY A 112 7.07 13.11 12.44
N PHE A 113 8.13 12.86 13.21
CA PHE A 113 8.15 13.11 14.66
C PHE A 113 8.10 14.61 14.99
N ALA A 114 8.71 15.48 14.18
CA ALA A 114 8.60 16.93 14.37
C ALA A 114 7.16 17.45 14.20
N ILE A 115 6.37 16.84 13.31
CA ILE A 115 4.97 17.21 13.07
C ILE A 115 4.04 16.56 14.09
N ALA A 116 4.30 15.31 14.47
CA ALA A 116 3.51 14.52 15.40
C ALA A 116 4.39 13.98 16.53
N PRO A 117 4.82 14.85 17.47
CA PRO A 117 5.75 14.46 18.54
C PRO A 117 5.11 13.50 19.53
N ALA A 118 5.93 12.62 20.10
CA ALA A 118 5.54 11.68 21.14
C ALA A 118 6.53 11.71 22.31
N SER A 119 6.33 10.87 23.34
CA SER A 119 7.34 10.73 24.39
C SER A 119 8.63 10.13 23.82
N GLU A 120 9.78 10.45 24.43
CA GLU A 120 11.09 9.95 23.99
C GLU A 120 11.12 8.42 23.88
N GLU A 121 10.48 7.72 24.82
CA GLU A 121 10.34 6.27 24.80
C GLU A 121 9.56 5.77 23.57
N VAL A 122 8.44 6.42 23.24
CA VAL A 122 7.61 6.08 22.09
C VAL A 122 8.36 6.37 20.79
N GLU A 123 9.05 7.50 20.67
CA GLU A 123 9.81 7.85 19.46
C GLU A 123 11.00 6.90 19.24
N ALA A 124 11.70 6.50 20.30
CA ALA A 124 12.79 5.53 20.22
C ALA A 124 12.30 4.16 19.71
N LEU A 125 11.17 3.67 20.25
CA LEU A 125 10.54 2.43 19.81
C LEU A 125 9.97 2.55 18.38
N ALA A 126 9.33 3.67 18.05
CA ALA A 126 8.78 3.94 16.73
C ALA A 126 9.88 4.01 15.67
N THR A 127 11.01 4.66 15.99
CA THR A 127 12.18 4.71 15.09
C THR A 127 12.71 3.31 14.77
N ARG A 128 12.80 2.42 15.78
CA ARG A 128 13.16 1.01 15.54
C ARG A 128 12.16 0.33 14.63
N TYR A 129 10.87 0.42 14.95
CA TYR A 129 9.78 -0.16 14.13
C TYR A 129 9.83 0.32 12.67
N LEU A 130 9.94 1.63 12.47
CA LEU A 130 10.00 2.28 11.15
C LEU A 130 11.25 1.87 10.36
N SER A 131 12.41 1.78 11.01
CA SER A 131 13.67 1.37 10.37
C SER A 131 13.65 -0.07 9.84
N ILE A 132 12.81 -0.94 10.41
CA ILE A 132 12.59 -2.29 9.93
C ILE A 132 11.60 -2.26 8.76
N ARG A 133 10.46 -1.58 8.95
CA ARG A 133 9.37 -1.51 7.95
C ARG A 133 9.77 -0.84 6.64
N VAL A 134 10.69 0.12 6.67
CA VAL A 134 11.04 0.91 5.48
C VAL A 134 11.60 0.08 4.33
N TRP A 135 12.23 -1.05 4.61
CA TRP A 135 12.74 -1.95 3.57
C TRP A 135 11.65 -2.57 2.71
N GLY A 136 10.41 -2.65 3.20
CA GLY A 136 9.26 -3.08 2.41
C GLY A 136 8.75 -2.01 1.44
N ALA A 137 9.18 -0.76 1.58
CA ALA A 137 8.59 0.35 0.86
C ALA A 137 8.71 0.28 -0.68
N PRO A 138 9.85 -0.13 -1.29
CA PRO A 138 9.93 -0.29 -2.74
C PRO A 138 8.86 -1.24 -3.27
N ALA A 139 8.64 -2.36 -2.59
CA ALA A 139 7.62 -3.32 -2.96
C ALA A 139 6.20 -2.75 -2.73
N THR A 140 5.94 -2.13 -1.58
CA THR A 140 4.63 -1.52 -1.27
C THR A 140 4.23 -0.43 -2.27
N ILE A 141 5.17 0.44 -2.65
CA ILE A 141 4.89 1.53 -3.59
C ILE A 141 4.69 0.98 -5.01
N ALA A 142 5.52 0.03 -5.46
CA ALA A 142 5.32 -0.65 -6.74
C ALA A 142 3.99 -1.42 -6.81
N LEU A 143 3.49 -1.92 -5.67
CA LEU A 143 2.20 -2.60 -5.56
C LEU A 143 1.01 -1.70 -5.94
N TYR A 144 1.12 -0.37 -5.76
CA TYR A 144 0.09 0.55 -6.24
C TYR A 144 -0.06 0.48 -7.76
N ALA A 145 1.04 0.38 -8.50
CA ALA A 145 1.03 0.21 -9.95
C ALA A 145 0.39 -1.14 -10.36
N VAL A 146 0.82 -2.23 -9.71
CA VAL A 146 0.25 -3.57 -9.95
C VAL A 146 -1.26 -3.59 -9.69
N THR A 147 -1.68 -3.02 -8.57
CA THR A 147 -3.10 -2.97 -8.18
C THR A 147 -3.89 -2.13 -9.18
N GLY A 148 -3.37 -0.96 -9.58
CA GLY A 148 -4.03 -0.10 -10.56
C GLY A 148 -4.20 -0.78 -11.91
N TRP A 149 -3.15 -1.48 -12.36
CA TRP A 149 -3.17 -2.28 -13.58
C TRP A 149 -4.19 -3.42 -13.52
N LEU A 150 -4.18 -4.24 -12.46
CA LEU A 150 -5.11 -5.35 -12.28
C LEU A 150 -6.56 -4.90 -12.26
N ILE A 151 -6.85 -3.75 -11.62
CA ILE A 151 -8.20 -3.17 -11.61
C ILE A 151 -8.61 -2.76 -13.04
N ALA A 152 -7.71 -2.12 -13.79
CA ALA A 152 -8.01 -1.63 -15.14
C ALA A 152 -8.23 -2.73 -16.18
N VAL A 153 -7.58 -3.89 -16.01
CA VAL A 153 -7.84 -5.08 -16.84
C VAL A 153 -8.93 -6.00 -16.25
N GLU A 154 -9.75 -5.48 -15.32
CA GLU A 154 -10.86 -6.18 -14.65
C GLU A 154 -10.48 -7.47 -13.89
N ARG A 155 -9.19 -7.65 -13.52
CA ARG A 155 -8.68 -8.79 -12.73
C ARG A 155 -8.79 -8.55 -11.23
N THR A 156 -9.94 -8.08 -10.74
CA THR A 156 -10.13 -7.66 -9.34
C THR A 156 -10.02 -8.79 -8.32
N ARG A 157 -10.30 -10.03 -8.72
CA ARG A 157 -10.03 -11.22 -7.86
C ARG A 157 -8.55 -11.39 -7.55
N ALA A 158 -7.67 -11.07 -8.49
CA ALA A 158 -6.23 -11.14 -8.25
C ALA A 158 -5.79 -10.10 -7.23
N VAL A 159 -6.42 -8.92 -7.22
CA VAL A 159 -6.19 -7.89 -6.20
C VAL A 159 -6.57 -8.40 -4.81
N LEU A 160 -7.75 -9.03 -4.68
CA LEU A 160 -8.17 -9.63 -3.41
C LEU A 160 -7.20 -10.71 -2.93
N VAL A 161 -6.81 -11.64 -3.81
CA VAL A 161 -5.84 -12.69 -3.48
C VAL A 161 -4.52 -12.07 -3.03
N LEU A 162 -3.98 -11.12 -3.78
CA LEU A 162 -2.73 -10.43 -3.44
C LEU A 162 -2.80 -9.80 -2.04
N GLN A 163 -3.90 -9.13 -1.73
CA GLN A 163 -4.08 -8.47 -0.44
C GLN A 163 -4.25 -9.46 0.73
N LEU A 164 -4.95 -10.59 0.51
CA LEU A 164 -5.05 -11.66 1.48
C LEU A 164 -3.70 -12.34 1.72
N TRP A 165 -2.90 -12.54 0.67
CA TRP A 165 -1.54 -13.06 0.78
C TRP A 165 -0.64 -12.15 1.61
N ILE A 166 -0.68 -10.84 1.36
CA ILE A 166 0.11 -9.86 2.13
C ILE A 166 -0.29 -9.86 3.61
N ASN A 167 -1.60 -9.87 3.90
CA ASN A 167 -2.09 -9.97 5.28
C ASN A 167 -1.67 -11.30 5.92
N GLY A 168 -1.75 -12.42 5.20
CA GLY A 168 -1.32 -13.73 5.69
C GLY A 168 0.17 -13.76 6.07
N LEU A 169 1.04 -13.19 5.24
CA LEU A 169 2.47 -13.05 5.53
C LEU A 169 2.79 -12.08 6.68
N ASN A 170 1.88 -11.17 7.00
CA ASN A 170 2.05 -10.25 8.12
C ASN A 170 1.66 -10.87 9.46
N VAL A 171 0.73 -11.83 9.46
CA VAL A 171 0.18 -12.47 10.66
C VAL A 171 1.01 -13.69 11.12
N GLY A 172 1.66 -14.40 10.18
CA GLY A 172 2.47 -15.60 10.46
C GLY A 172 3.95 -15.30 10.67
#